data_AF-A0A7S6MBZ2-F1
#
_entry.id   AF-A0A7S6MBZ2-F1
#
_cell.length_a   1.000
_cell.length_b   1.000
_cell.length_c   1.000
_cell.angle_alpha   90.00
_cell.angle_beta   90.00
_cell.angle_gamma   90.00
#
_symmetry.space_group_name_H-M   'P 1'
#
loop_
_entity.id
_entity.type
_entity.pdbx_description
1 polymer ?
#
loop_
_entity_poly.entity_id
_entity_poly.type
_entity_poly.pdbx_seq_one_letter_code
_entity_poly.pdbx_strand_id
1 'polypeptide(L)'
;MSTTLESAGADVDEAIRMRDRARELLARLLRDRDTLETALSGTGRCDHLKQVTGRSALDNAITATQRVIEAIDRAVSGAGDRVGDRLGQRGDRSGWAAPMATAGPGSVAYRRAASSRG
;
A
#
# COMPACT_ATOMS: atom_id res chain seq x y z
N MET A 1 -8.79 -25.11 1.14
CA MET A 1 -8.62 -23.81 1.83
C MET A 1 -7.58 -22.89 1.17
N SER A 2 -6.90 -23.28 0.08
CA SER A 2 -5.90 -22.43 -0.62
C SER A 2 -6.49 -21.42 -1.60
N THR A 3 -7.70 -21.64 -2.13
CA THR A 3 -8.31 -20.83 -3.20
C THR A 3 -8.62 -19.38 -2.82
N THR A 4 -8.92 -19.10 -1.55
CA THR A 4 -9.29 -17.74 -1.12
C THR A 4 -8.09 -16.79 -1.03
N LEU A 5 -6.90 -17.30 -0.73
CA LEU A 5 -5.68 -16.50 -0.70
C LEU A 5 -5.15 -16.21 -2.10
N GLU A 6 -5.29 -17.17 -3.01
CA GLU A 6 -4.92 -17.04 -4.42
C GLU A 6 -5.83 -16.03 -5.15
N SER A 7 -7.14 -16.06 -4.87
CA SER A 7 -8.10 -15.05 -5.36
C SER A 7 -7.75 -13.64 -4.89
N ALA A 8 -7.42 -13.47 -3.60
CA ALA A 8 -7.09 -12.15 -3.06
C ALA A 8 -5.77 -11.59 -3.63
N GLY A 9 -4.79 -12.44 -3.93
CA GLY A 9 -3.56 -12.04 -4.62
C GLY A 9 -3.82 -11.58 -6.05
N ALA A 10 -4.64 -12.33 -6.80
CA ALA A 10 -5.02 -11.98 -8.17
C ALA A 10 -5.77 -10.63 -8.25
N ASP A 11 -6.64 -10.35 -7.27
CA ASP A 11 -7.37 -9.07 -7.18
C ASP A 11 -6.42 -7.88 -6.93
N VAL A 12 -5.39 -8.06 -6.10
CA VAL A 12 -4.37 -7.03 -5.86
C VAL A 12 -3.49 -6.81 -7.09
N ASP A 13 -3.09 -7.87 -7.78
CA ASP A 13 -2.29 -7.77 -9.00
C ASP A 13 -3.05 -7.10 -10.15
N GLU A 14 -4.35 -7.35 -10.28
CA GLU A 14 -5.21 -6.61 -11.23
C GLU A 14 -5.33 -5.13 -10.83
N ALA A 15 -5.50 -4.83 -9.55
CA ALA A 15 -5.56 -3.45 -9.07
C ALA A 15 -4.25 -2.68 -9.33
N ILE A 16 -3.09 -3.32 -9.14
CA ILE A 16 -1.77 -2.75 -9.46
C ILE A 16 -1.68 -2.47 -10.97
N ARG A 17 -2.05 -3.44 -11.82
CA ARG A 17 -2.03 -3.25 -13.28
C ARG A 17 -2.96 -2.12 -13.73
N MET A 18 -4.14 -2.01 -13.12
CA MET A 18 -5.08 -0.93 -13.40
C MET A 18 -4.52 0.44 -13.00
N ARG A 19 -3.87 0.52 -11.84
CA ARG A 19 -3.20 1.73 -11.36
C ARG A 19 -2.11 2.18 -12.34
N ASP A 20 -1.29 1.25 -12.81
CA ASP A 20 -0.18 1.57 -13.69
C ASP A 20 -0.69 2.08 -15.06
N ARG A 21 -1.74 1.45 -15.62
CA ARG A 21 -2.44 1.96 -16.81
C ARG A 21 -3.03 3.36 -16.60
N ALA A 22 -3.64 3.60 -15.45
CA ALA A 22 -4.21 4.92 -15.13
C ALA A 22 -3.11 5.99 -15.01
N ARG A 23 -1.93 5.65 -14.47
CA ARG A 23 -0.76 6.54 -14.40
C ARG A 23 -0.18 6.84 -15.78
N GLU A 24 -0.11 5.84 -16.66
CA GLU A 24 0.30 6.05 -18.06
C GLU A 24 -0.65 6.99 -18.80
N LEU A 25 -1.97 6.81 -18.63
CA LEU A 25 -2.98 7.69 -19.19
C LEU A 25 -2.84 9.12 -18.67
N LEU A 26 -2.67 9.29 -17.35
CA LEU A 26 -2.46 10.60 -16.73
C LEU A 26 -1.22 11.30 -17.32
N ALA A 27 -0.11 10.58 -17.46
CA ALA A 27 1.12 11.12 -18.04
C ALA A 27 0.94 11.55 -19.50
N ARG A 28 0.10 10.86 -20.26
CA ARG A 28 -0.25 11.23 -21.63
C ARG A 28 -1.12 12.48 -21.66
N LEU A 29 -2.18 12.53 -20.86
CA LEU A 29 -3.08 13.70 -20.78
C LEU A 29 -2.33 14.98 -20.39
N LEU A 30 -1.37 14.90 -19.47
CA LEU A 30 -0.52 16.03 -19.08
C LEU A 30 0.33 16.53 -20.25
N ARG A 31 0.97 15.62 -21.00
CA ARG A 31 1.75 15.98 -22.19
C ARG A 31 0.90 16.59 -23.30
N ASP A 32 -0.28 16.01 -23.54
CA ASP A 32 -1.21 16.50 -24.56
C ASP A 32 -1.72 17.91 -24.19
N ARG A 33 -2.03 18.15 -22.92
CA ARG A 33 -2.37 19.49 -22.40
C ARG A 33 -1.26 20.49 -22.67
N ASP A 34 -0.03 20.18 -22.27
CA ASP A 34 1.10 21.12 -22.41
C ASP A 34 1.38 21.46 -23.87
N THR A 35 1.25 20.46 -24.75
CA THR A 35 1.38 20.63 -26.21
C THR A 35 0.30 21.57 -26.75
N LEU A 36 -0.96 21.37 -26.34
CA LEU A 36 -2.09 22.18 -26.79
C LEU A 36 -2.04 23.61 -26.25
N GLU A 37 -1.72 23.80 -24.97
CA GLU A 37 -1.60 25.14 -24.37
C GLU A 37 -0.46 25.94 -25.03
N THR A 38 0.64 25.28 -25.40
CA THR A 38 1.73 25.91 -26.16
C THR A 38 1.26 26.34 -27.55
N ALA A 39 0.55 25.45 -28.27
CA ALA A 39 0.04 25.75 -29.61
C ALA A 39 -1.03 26.86 -29.60
N LEU A 40 -1.93 26.85 -28.61
CA LEU A 40 -2.98 27.85 -28.43
C LEU A 40 -2.38 29.21 -28.07
N SER A 41 -1.42 29.23 -27.15
CA SER A 41 -0.69 30.46 -26.78
C SER A 41 0.06 31.06 -27.97
N GLY A 42 0.68 30.22 -28.82
CA GLY A 42 1.35 30.64 -30.05
C GLY A 42 0.42 31.24 -31.11
N THR A 43 -0.89 30.98 -31.02
CA THR A 43 -1.91 31.52 -31.93
C THR A 43 -2.79 32.59 -31.28
N GLY A 44 -2.50 32.99 -30.03
CA GLY A 44 -3.30 33.94 -29.27
C GLY A 44 -4.71 33.44 -28.95
N ARG A 45 -4.94 32.12 -29.05
CA ARG A 45 -6.23 31.47 -28.80
C ARG A 45 -6.23 30.83 -27.41
N CYS A 46 -7.43 30.65 -26.87
CA CYS A 46 -7.69 29.89 -25.65
C CYS A 46 -8.69 28.78 -25.97
N ASP A 47 -8.66 27.70 -25.20
CA ASP A 47 -9.70 26.67 -25.24
C ASP A 47 -11.06 27.27 -24.85
N HIS A 48 -12.09 27.01 -25.64
CA HIS A 48 -13.40 27.64 -25.46
C HIS A 48 -14.10 27.22 -24.16
N LEU A 49 -13.91 25.97 -23.74
CA LEU A 49 -14.41 25.46 -22.45
C LEU A 49 -13.67 26.14 -21.30
N LYS A 50 -12.35 26.32 -21.42
CA LYS A 50 -11.54 27.03 -20.43
C LYS A 50 -11.92 28.51 -20.33
N GLN A 51 -12.26 29.15 -21.44
CA GLN A 51 -12.72 30.54 -21.45
C GLN A 51 -14.04 30.75 -20.68
N VAL A 52 -14.96 29.79 -20.76
CA VAL A 52 -16.29 29.90 -20.13
C VAL A 52 -16.30 29.36 -18.69
N THR A 53 -15.54 28.29 -18.43
CA THR A 53 -15.63 27.54 -17.16
C THR A 53 -14.37 27.65 -16.29
N GLY A 54 -13.29 28.26 -16.81
CA GLY A 54 -11.99 28.32 -16.17
C GLY A 54 -11.18 27.01 -16.25
N ARG A 55 -11.73 25.94 -16.85
CA ARG A 55 -11.05 24.64 -17.01
C ARG A 55 -11.27 24.06 -18.41
N SER A 56 -10.23 23.48 -18.99
CA SER A 56 -10.34 22.76 -20.26
C SER A 56 -10.96 21.37 -20.06
N ALA A 57 -11.41 20.76 -21.17
CA ALA A 57 -11.83 19.35 -21.15
C ALA A 57 -10.70 18.42 -20.68
N LEU A 58 -9.44 18.74 -21.02
CA LEU A 58 -8.27 18.00 -20.57
C LEU A 58 -8.03 18.13 -19.07
N ASP A 59 -8.21 19.32 -18.49
CA ASP A 59 -8.11 19.51 -17.04
C ASP A 59 -9.13 18.66 -16.28
N ASN A 60 -10.35 18.55 -16.83
CA ASN A 60 -11.39 17.68 -16.27
C ASN A 60 -11.00 16.20 -16.37
N ALA A 61 -10.46 15.77 -17.51
CA ALA A 61 -10.00 14.39 -17.71
C ALA A 61 -8.81 14.03 -16.79
N ILE A 62 -7.85 14.94 -16.62
CA ILE A 62 -6.72 14.81 -15.70
C ILE A 62 -7.24 14.64 -14.26
N THR A 63 -8.14 15.53 -13.82
CA THR A 63 -8.73 15.48 -12.48
C THR A 63 -9.48 14.16 -12.24
N ALA A 64 -10.25 13.70 -13.22
CA ALA A 64 -10.96 12.43 -13.14
C ALA A 64 -9.99 11.24 -13.02
N THR A 65 -8.92 11.23 -13.82
CA THR A 65 -7.91 10.16 -13.81
C THR A 65 -7.15 10.12 -12.48
N GLN A 66 -6.81 11.28 -11.90
CA GLN A 66 -6.21 11.36 -10.57
C GLN A 66 -7.10 10.75 -9.49
N ARG A 67 -8.42 11.05 -9.51
CA ARG A 67 -9.38 10.44 -8.57
C ARG A 67 -9.47 8.93 -8.71
N VAL A 68 -9.38 8.41 -9.93
CA VAL A 68 -9.35 6.96 -10.17
C VAL A 68 -8.09 6.33 -9.58
N ILE A 69 -6.92 6.94 -9.78
CA ILE A 69 -5.67 6.47 -9.17
C ILE A 69 -5.78 6.44 -7.65
N GLU A 70 -6.29 7.52 -7.03
CA GLU A 70 -6.48 7.55 -5.57
C GLU A 70 -7.45 6.48 -5.06
N ALA A 71 -8.53 6.20 -5.81
CA ALA A 71 -9.48 5.16 -5.45
C ALA A 71 -8.83 3.77 -5.52
N ILE A 72 -8.01 3.52 -6.55
CA ILE A 72 -7.26 2.27 -6.69
C ILE A 72 -6.22 2.14 -5.57
N ASP A 73 -5.47 3.20 -5.27
CA ASP A 73 -4.46 3.20 -4.20
C ASP A 73 -5.10 2.89 -2.84
N ARG A 74 -6.28 3.45 -2.54
CA ARG A 74 -7.05 3.10 -1.33
C ARG A 74 -7.49 1.64 -1.32
N ALA A 75 -7.93 1.10 -2.46
CA ALA A 75 -8.34 -0.30 -2.56
C ALA A 75 -7.17 -1.27 -2.37
N VAL A 76 -6.00 -0.96 -2.92
CA VAL A 76 -4.77 -1.75 -2.76
C VAL A 76 -4.28 -1.72 -1.31
N SER A 77 -4.22 -0.55 -0.67
CA SER A 77 -3.82 -0.44 0.74
C SER A 77 -4.78 -1.20 1.66
N GLY A 78 -6.10 -1.03 1.49
CA GLY A 78 -7.10 -1.74 2.29
C GLY A 78 -7.14 -3.26 2.05
N ALA A 79 -6.67 -3.74 0.89
CA ALA A 79 -6.46 -5.17 0.66
C ALA A 79 -5.20 -5.68 1.37
N GLY A 80 -4.12 -4.91 1.34
CA GLY A 80 -2.86 -5.20 2.05
C GLY A 80 -3.05 -5.29 3.57
N ASP A 81 -3.78 -4.36 4.16
CA ASP A 81 -4.06 -4.34 5.61
C ASP A 81 -4.82 -5.59 6.05
N ARG A 82 -5.85 -6.00 5.28
CA ARG A 82 -6.64 -7.21 5.58
C ARG A 82 -5.83 -8.50 5.47
N VAL A 83 -4.83 -8.54 4.57
CA VAL A 83 -3.89 -9.66 4.46
C VAL A 83 -2.92 -9.64 5.65
N GLY A 84 -2.42 -8.45 6.04
CA GLY A 84 -1.58 -8.25 7.23
C GLY A 84 -2.25 -8.68 8.53
N ASP A 85 -3.48 -8.24 8.78
CA ASP A 85 -4.26 -8.59 9.97
C ASP A 85 -4.53 -10.09 10.09
N ARG A 86 -4.73 -10.77 8.94
CA ARG A 86 -4.99 -12.21 8.91
C ARG A 86 -3.72 -13.03 9.13
N LEU A 87 -2.56 -12.51 8.71
CA LEU A 87 -1.25 -13.13 8.98
C LEU A 87 -0.80 -12.87 10.42
N GLY A 88 -1.10 -11.70 10.99
CA GLY A 88 -0.87 -11.38 12.40
C GLY A 88 -1.58 -12.35 13.36
N GLN A 89 -2.87 -12.64 13.12
CA GLN A 89 -3.65 -13.60 13.92
C GLN A 89 -3.18 -15.07 13.83
N ARG A 90 -2.33 -15.43 12.85
CA ARG A 90 -1.73 -16.77 12.73
C ARG A 90 -0.46 -16.92 13.58
N GLY A 91 0.18 -15.81 13.96
CA GLY A 91 1.41 -15.77 14.77
C GLY A 91 1.19 -16.00 16.27
N ASP A 92 0.00 -15.78 16.80
CA ASP A 92 -0.26 -15.81 18.25
C ASP A 92 -0.47 -17.22 18.84
N ARG A 93 -0.49 -18.28 18.01
CA ARG A 93 -0.76 -19.66 18.47
C ARG A 93 0.48 -20.46 18.92
N SER A 94 1.68 -19.87 18.88
CA SER A 94 2.91 -20.48 19.42
C SER A 94 3.24 -20.06 20.86
N GLY A 95 2.35 -19.32 21.53
CA GLY A 95 2.53 -18.82 22.91
C GLY A 95 2.06 -19.75 24.04
N TRP A 96 1.88 -21.06 23.82
CA TRP A 96 1.58 -22.01 24.90
C TRP A 96 2.68 -23.07 25.05
N ALA A 97 3.92 -22.60 25.26
CA ALA A 97 4.94 -23.44 25.89
C ALA A 97 4.64 -23.49 27.39
N ALA A 98 3.85 -24.48 27.80
CA ALA A 98 3.73 -24.88 29.19
C ALA A 98 5.11 -25.31 29.72
N PRO A 99 5.65 -24.75 30.83
CA PRO A 99 6.74 -25.39 31.51
C PRO A 99 6.19 -26.56 32.34
N MET A 100 6.26 -27.78 31.78
CA MET A 100 6.22 -29.02 32.55
C MET A 100 7.45 -29.04 33.48
N ALA A 101 7.28 -28.53 34.69
CA ALA A 101 8.21 -28.74 35.79
C ALA A 101 8.17 -30.23 36.19
N THR A 102 9.06 -31.03 35.59
CA THR A 102 9.38 -32.36 36.09
C THR A 102 10.42 -32.20 37.20
N ALA A 103 9.96 -32.36 38.44
CA ALA A 103 10.79 -32.31 39.63
C ALA A 103 11.35 -33.71 39.99
N GLY A 104 12.67 -33.78 40.15
CA GLY A 104 13.38 -34.72 41.04
C GLY A 104 14.37 -35.68 40.37
N PRO A 105 15.39 -36.20 41.11
CA PRO A 105 16.19 -35.56 42.16
C PRO A 105 17.71 -35.80 41.95
N GLY A 106 18.57 -34.90 42.46
CA GLY A 106 20.03 -35.10 42.39
C GLY A 106 20.85 -33.96 43.01
N SER A 107 21.10 -34.08 44.31
CA SER A 107 22.18 -33.51 45.11
C SER A 107 23.48 -33.17 44.33
N VAL A 108 24.26 -32.12 44.61
CA VAL A 108 25.16 -31.98 45.78
C VAL A 108 25.72 -30.54 45.88
N ALA A 109 25.62 -30.01 47.10
CA ALA A 109 26.54 -29.17 47.91
C ALA A 109 27.40 -28.01 47.31
N TYR A 110 27.10 -26.81 47.86
CA TYR A 110 27.95 -25.99 48.74
C TYR A 110 29.37 -25.59 48.29
N ARG A 111 29.58 -24.29 48.01
CA ARG A 111 30.80 -23.59 48.44
C ARG A 111 30.62 -22.06 48.58
N ARG A 112 30.38 -21.68 49.84
CA ARG A 112 31.06 -20.62 50.60
C ARG A 112 31.38 -19.29 49.89
N ALA A 113 30.59 -18.27 50.25
CA ALA A 113 30.99 -16.86 50.16
C ALA A 113 32.19 -16.57 51.07
N ALA A 114 33.19 -15.85 50.55
CA ALA A 114 34.22 -15.19 51.32
C ALA A 114 34.33 -13.73 50.86
N SER A 115 34.17 -12.85 51.82
CA SER A 115 34.27 -11.39 51.74
C SER A 115 35.73 -10.93 51.62
N SER A 116 35.99 -9.90 50.81
CA SER A 116 36.96 -8.81 51.05
C SER A 116 37.04 -7.93 49.80
N ARG A 117 36.55 -6.68 49.83
CA ARG A 117 37.35 -5.46 50.10
C ARG A 117 38.60 -5.33 49.22
N GLY A 118 38.52 -4.39 48.28
CA GLY A 118 39.62 -3.64 47.67
C GLY A 118 39.10 -2.23 47.46
#